data_AF-A0A7W0SXW4-F1
#
_entry.id   AF-A0A7W0SXW4-F1
#
_cell.length_a   1.000
_cell.length_b   1.000
_cell.length_c   1.000
_cell.angle_alpha   90.00
_cell.angle_beta   90.00
_cell.angle_gamma   90.00
#
_symmetry.space_group_name_H-M   'P 1'
#
loop_
_entity.id
_entity.type
_entity.pdbx_description
1 polymer ?
#
loop_
_entity_poly.entity_id
_entity_poly.type
_entity_poly.pdbx_seq_one_letter_code
_entity_poly.pdbx_strand_id
1 'polypeptide(L)'
;MLAATGALEAAREVTLAVAAFRQEASDRFAFGGFAYVPWTWEQIGLLDEMIGVMGTGRRTPWLEAAEAVAAGSWARAAEIYERCGSAVSVAFARLQAGGDADLRAALDFYRVAGASRFVREAEARLAAIARQTA
;
A
#
# COMPACT_ATOMS: atom_id res chain seq x y z
N MET A 1 -12.38 2.96 -4.00
CA MET A 1 -11.60 1.77 -3.61
C MET A 1 -12.19 1.26 -2.30
N LEU A 2 -12.82 0.07 -2.28
CA LEU A 2 -13.67 -0.41 -1.16
C LEU A 2 -12.94 -0.46 0.21
N ALA A 3 -11.64 -0.80 0.22
CA ALA A 3 -10.84 -0.78 1.44
C ALA A 3 -10.68 0.63 2.03
N ALA A 4 -10.46 1.63 1.17
CA ALA A 4 -10.34 3.04 1.58
C ALA A 4 -11.65 3.60 2.17
N THR A 5 -12.78 2.95 1.95
CA THR A 5 -14.08 3.30 2.52
C THR A 5 -14.46 2.45 3.74
N GLY A 6 -13.58 1.55 4.20
CA GLY A 6 -13.82 0.67 5.36
C GLY A 6 -14.64 -0.59 5.05
N ALA A 7 -14.95 -0.87 3.78
CA ALA A 7 -15.69 -2.06 3.36
C ALA A 7 -14.73 -3.26 3.18
N LEU A 8 -14.10 -3.71 4.27
CA LEU A 8 -12.98 -4.66 4.22
C LEU A 8 -13.39 -6.05 3.72
N GLU A 9 -14.53 -6.60 4.13
CA GLU A 9 -15.00 -7.91 3.67
C GLU A 9 -15.32 -7.94 2.17
N ALA A 10 -16.02 -6.91 1.68
CA ALA A 10 -16.29 -6.77 0.25
C ALA A 10 -14.99 -6.57 -0.55
N ALA A 11 -14.01 -5.84 0.02
CA ALA A 11 -12.69 -5.72 -0.60
C ALA A 11 -11.96 -7.07 -0.64
N ARG A 12 -12.09 -7.91 0.40
CA ARG A 12 -11.50 -9.25 0.47
C ARG A 12 -12.08 -10.17 -0.60
N GLU A 13 -13.40 -10.24 -0.70
CA GLU A 13 -14.11 -11.09 -1.68
C GLU A 13 -13.70 -10.74 -3.12
N VAL A 14 -13.74 -9.45 -3.47
CA VAL A 14 -13.31 -8.98 -4.80
C VAL A 14 -11.84 -9.29 -5.06
N THR A 15 -10.97 -9.16 -4.05
CA THR A 15 -9.54 -9.46 -4.18
C THR A 15 -9.31 -10.94 -4.50
N LEU A 16 -9.98 -11.86 -3.80
CA LEU A 16 -9.85 -13.29 -4.04
C LEU A 16 -10.41 -13.69 -5.40
N ALA A 17 -11.55 -13.13 -5.81
CA ALA A 17 -12.13 -13.37 -7.12
C ALA A 17 -11.18 -12.95 -8.27
N VAL A 18 -10.52 -11.79 -8.13
CA VAL A 18 -9.51 -11.31 -9.09
C VAL A 18 -8.26 -12.20 -9.09
N ALA A 19 -7.83 -12.70 -7.93
CA ALA A 19 -6.68 -13.60 -7.82
C ALA A 19 -6.94 -14.96 -8.51
N ALA A 20 -8.12 -15.54 -8.31
CA ALA A 20 -8.52 -16.78 -8.99
C ALA A 20 -8.56 -16.61 -10.52
N PHE A 21 -9.19 -15.52 -11.00
CA PHE A 21 -9.20 -15.18 -12.42
C PHE A 21 -7.78 -15.01 -13.01
N ARG A 22 -6.85 -14.44 -12.24
CA ARG A 22 -5.45 -14.26 -12.64
C ARG A 22 -4.72 -15.60 -12.82
N GLN A 23 -4.93 -16.55 -11.92
CA GLN A 23 -4.29 -17.86 -12.02
C GLN A 23 -4.68 -18.59 -13.31
N GLU A 24 -5.90 -18.34 -13.81
CA GLU A 24 -6.40 -18.91 -15.06
C GLU A 24 -5.98 -18.11 -16.31
N ALA A 25 -5.64 -16.83 -16.17
CA ALA A 25 -5.39 -15.90 -17.29
C ALA A 25 -3.91 -15.47 -17.47
N SER A 26 -2.97 -16.03 -16.70
CA SER A 26 -1.57 -15.59 -16.60
C SER A 26 -0.84 -15.50 -17.95
N ASP A 27 -1.23 -16.32 -18.93
CA ASP A 27 -0.55 -16.41 -20.23
C ASP A 27 -1.09 -15.44 -21.27
N ARG A 28 -2.20 -14.73 -20.99
CA ARG A 28 -2.93 -13.94 -21.99
C ARG A 28 -2.80 -12.43 -21.85
N PHE A 29 -2.42 -11.91 -20.69
CA PHE A 29 -2.35 -10.47 -20.45
C PHE A 29 -1.11 -10.06 -19.65
N ALA A 30 -0.21 -9.32 -20.29
CA ALA A 30 0.81 -8.54 -19.59
C ALA A 30 0.12 -7.37 -18.88
N PHE A 31 -0.25 -7.60 -17.63
CA PHE A 31 -1.15 -6.71 -16.92
C PHE A 31 -0.41 -5.53 -16.28
N GLY A 32 -0.49 -4.36 -16.94
CA GLY A 32 -0.05 -3.06 -16.39
C GLY A 32 -1.17 -2.23 -15.74
N GLY A 33 -2.37 -2.79 -15.57
CA GLY A 33 -3.59 -1.99 -15.36
C GLY A 33 -4.12 -1.87 -13.93
N PHE A 34 -3.92 -2.86 -13.06
CA PHE A 34 -4.42 -2.79 -11.68
C PHE A 34 -3.39 -3.40 -10.71
N ALA A 35 -2.37 -2.61 -10.41
CA ALA A 35 -1.67 -2.72 -9.14
C ALA A 35 -2.67 -2.41 -8.02
N TYR A 36 -3.52 -3.39 -7.68
CA TYR A 36 -4.18 -3.40 -6.38
C TYR A 36 -3.05 -3.38 -5.36
N VAL A 37 -2.93 -2.21 -4.74
CA VAL A 37 -1.69 -1.82 -4.10
C VAL A 37 -1.43 -2.77 -2.94
N PRO A 38 -0.20 -3.28 -2.74
CA PRO A 38 0.12 -4.19 -1.64
C PRO A 38 -0.38 -3.72 -0.26
N TRP A 39 -0.54 -2.41 -0.04
CA TRP A 39 -1.17 -1.89 1.18
C TRP A 39 -2.65 -2.24 1.34
N THR A 40 -3.40 -2.44 0.26
CA THR A 40 -4.79 -2.91 0.33
C THR A 40 -4.83 -4.33 0.88
N TRP A 41 -3.92 -5.19 0.42
CA TRP A 41 -3.81 -6.56 0.91
C TRP A 41 -3.38 -6.60 2.36
N GLU A 42 -2.46 -5.73 2.75
CA GLU A 42 -2.08 -5.56 4.16
C GLU A 42 -3.30 -5.16 5.01
N GLN A 43 -4.10 -4.19 4.57
CA GLN A 43 -5.29 -3.75 5.31
C GLN A 43 -6.38 -4.83 5.47
N ILE A 44 -6.39 -5.84 4.61
CA ILE A 44 -7.39 -6.93 4.62
C ILE A 44 -6.77 -8.29 5.02
N GLY A 45 -5.52 -8.31 5.49
CA GLY A 45 -4.84 -9.53 5.94
C GLY A 45 -4.58 -10.57 4.85
N LEU A 46 -4.43 -10.14 3.59
CA LEU A 46 -4.20 -11.02 2.43
C LEU A 46 -2.79 -10.90 1.83
N LEU A 47 -1.89 -10.14 2.45
CA LEU A 47 -0.61 -9.80 1.83
C LEU A 47 0.22 -11.04 1.45
N ASP A 48 0.42 -11.97 2.39
CA ASP A 48 1.22 -13.17 2.15
C ASP A 48 0.64 -14.08 1.07
N GLU A 49 -0.69 -14.27 1.09
CA GLU A 49 -1.40 -15.05 0.09
C GLU A 49 -1.22 -14.43 -1.32
N MET A 50 -1.31 -13.10 -1.42
CA MET A 50 -1.16 -12.38 -2.68
C MET A 50 0.28 -12.33 -3.19
N ILE A 51 1.27 -12.33 -2.29
CA ILE A 51 2.68 -12.51 -2.67
C ILE A 51 2.89 -13.88 -3.30
N GLY A 52 2.33 -14.95 -2.73
CA GLY A 52 2.38 -16.29 -3.31
C GLY A 52 1.81 -16.36 -4.73
N VAL A 53 0.67 -15.69 -4.96
CA VAL A 53 0.04 -15.58 -6.29
C VAL A 53 0.89 -14.74 -7.26
N MET A 54 1.59 -13.71 -6.78
CA MET A 54 2.45 -12.88 -7.63
C MET A 54 3.80 -13.51 -7.97
N GLY A 55 4.38 -14.28 -7.05
CA GLY A 55 5.72 -14.84 -7.16
C GLY A 55 5.92 -15.82 -8.31
N THR A 56 4.83 -16.29 -8.93
CA THR A 56 4.85 -17.18 -10.09
C THR A 56 5.03 -16.45 -11.43
N GLY A 57 4.93 -15.11 -11.45
CA GLY A 57 5.03 -14.28 -12.65
C GLY A 57 6.37 -13.55 -12.83
N ARG A 58 6.45 -12.72 -13.88
CA ARG A 58 7.62 -11.84 -14.12
C ARG A 58 7.82 -10.88 -12.95
N ARG A 59 9.06 -10.75 -12.46
CA ARG A 59 9.41 -9.75 -11.43
C ARG A 59 9.14 -8.34 -11.96
N THR A 60 8.41 -7.56 -11.16
CA THR A 60 8.10 -6.16 -11.42
C THR A 60 8.46 -5.33 -10.18
N PRO A 61 8.70 -4.01 -10.32
CA PRO A 61 8.86 -3.12 -9.16
C PRO A 61 7.69 -3.21 -8.17
N TRP A 62 6.48 -3.55 -8.64
CA TRP A 62 5.32 -3.76 -7.76
C TRP A 62 5.44 -5.00 -6.87
N LEU A 63 6.01 -6.10 -7.39
CA LEU A 63 6.32 -7.27 -6.57
C LEU A 63 7.40 -6.96 -5.53
N GLU A 64 8.45 -6.24 -5.93
CA GLU A 64 9.51 -5.79 -5.02
C GLU A 64 8.93 -4.90 -3.89
N ALA A 65 8.01 -4.00 -4.22
CA ALA A 65 7.33 -3.18 -3.21
C ALA A 65 6.48 -4.02 -2.25
N ALA A 66 5.77 -5.04 -2.76
CA ALA A 66 4.98 -5.94 -1.93
C ALA A 66 5.84 -6.76 -0.96
N GLU A 67 6.96 -7.30 -1.45
CA GLU A 67 7.94 -8.00 -0.63
C GLU A 67 8.51 -7.09 0.47
N ALA A 68 8.82 -5.82 0.13
CA ALA A 68 9.27 -4.84 1.11
C ALA A 68 8.20 -4.54 2.17
N VAL A 69 6.93 -4.45 1.77
CA VAL A 69 5.81 -4.29 2.71
C VAL A 69 5.67 -5.49 3.64
N ALA A 70 5.72 -6.71 3.11
CA ALA A 70 5.62 -7.94 3.93
C ALA A 70 6.79 -8.08 4.91
N ALA A 71 7.97 -7.57 4.55
CA ALA A 71 9.13 -7.49 5.43
C ALA A 71 9.04 -6.32 6.45
N GLY A 72 7.92 -5.59 6.53
CA GLY A 72 7.77 -4.40 7.37
C GLY A 72 8.65 -3.21 6.97
N SER A 73 9.30 -3.27 5.81
CA SER A 73 10.26 -2.28 5.31
C SER A 73 9.56 -1.15 4.55
N TRP A 74 8.72 -0.40 5.25
CA TRP A 74 7.85 0.63 4.66
C TRP A 74 8.60 1.78 3.98
N ALA A 75 9.73 2.22 4.52
CA ALA A 75 10.57 3.24 3.89
C ALA A 75 11.08 2.76 2.52
N ARG A 76 11.55 1.50 2.45
CA ARG A 76 11.97 0.88 1.19
C ARG A 76 10.80 0.76 0.21
N ALA A 77 9.62 0.36 0.67
CA ALA A 77 8.44 0.31 -0.16
C ALA A 77 8.11 1.69 -0.77
N ALA A 78 8.25 2.78 0.00
CA ALA A 78 8.02 4.14 -0.51
C ALA A 78 8.95 4.49 -1.67
N GLU A 79 10.26 4.22 -1.56
CA GLU A 79 11.24 4.43 -2.65
C GLU A 79 10.87 3.66 -3.91
N ILE A 80 10.40 2.42 -3.77
CA ILE A 80 10.00 1.60 -4.92
C ILE A 80 8.72 2.16 -5.55
N TYR A 81 7.76 2.60 -4.75
CA TYR A 81 6.53 3.23 -5.24
C TYR A 81 6.78 4.55 -5.98
N GLU A 82 7.83 5.29 -5.61
CA GLU A 82 8.26 6.48 -6.37
C GLU A 82 8.72 6.09 -7.78
N ARG A 83 9.52 5.04 -7.92
CA ARG A 83 9.92 4.51 -9.24
C ARG A 83 8.73 3.99 -10.04
N CYS A 84 7.67 3.55 -9.37
CA CYS A 84 6.42 3.14 -10.00
C CYS A 84 5.51 4.31 -10.40
N GLY A 85 5.85 5.56 -10.01
CA GLY A 85 5.03 6.74 -10.28
C GLY A 85 3.73 6.81 -9.46
N SER A 86 3.64 6.09 -8.33
CA SER A 86 2.40 5.98 -7.56
C SER A 86 2.40 6.86 -6.31
N ALA A 87 2.04 8.13 -6.46
CA ALA A 87 2.04 9.11 -5.36
C ALA A 87 1.21 8.66 -4.13
N VAL A 88 0.05 8.04 -4.36
CA VAL A 88 -0.79 7.52 -3.26
C VAL A 88 -0.12 6.38 -2.49
N SER A 89 0.62 5.50 -3.18
CA SER A 89 1.32 4.39 -2.56
C SER A 89 2.55 4.87 -1.79
N VAL A 90 3.25 5.88 -2.32
CA VAL A 90 4.33 6.58 -1.62
C VAL A 90 3.82 7.19 -0.32
N ALA A 91 2.74 7.97 -0.37
CA ALA A 91 2.18 8.62 0.81
C ALA A 91 1.74 7.60 1.87
N PHE A 92 1.14 6.48 1.46
CA PHE A 92 0.76 5.42 2.40
C PHE A 92 1.98 4.75 3.03
N ALA A 93 2.97 4.37 2.23
CA ALA A 93 4.19 3.74 2.74
C ALA A 93 4.95 4.66 3.71
N ARG A 94 5.02 5.96 3.40
CA ARG A 94 5.59 6.98 4.32
C ARG A 94 4.79 7.10 5.61
N LEU A 95 3.45 7.08 5.55
CA LEU A 95 2.61 7.07 6.74
C LEU A 95 2.92 5.86 7.65
N GLN A 96 3.13 4.68 7.06
CA GLN A 96 3.48 3.47 7.81
C GLN A 96 4.92 3.46 8.32
N ALA A 97 5.88 4.02 7.57
CA ALA A 97 7.27 4.16 7.99
C ALA A 97 7.41 4.96 9.29
N GLY A 98 6.55 5.99 9.48
CA GLY A 98 6.35 6.62 10.77
C GLY A 98 7.45 7.58 11.21
N GLY A 99 8.49 7.81 10.41
CA GLY A 99 9.49 8.85 10.66
C GLY A 99 8.89 10.25 10.56
N ASP A 100 9.42 11.22 11.31
CA ASP A 100 8.89 12.59 11.34
C ASP A 100 8.83 13.24 9.94
N ALA A 101 9.88 13.06 9.12
CA ALA A 101 9.90 13.53 7.73
C ALA A 101 8.87 12.79 6.85
N ASP A 102 8.75 11.47 7.01
CA ASP A 102 7.81 10.65 6.25
C ASP A 102 6.37 11.01 6.56
N LEU A 103 6.05 11.17 7.85
CA LEU A 103 4.72 11.56 8.32
C LEU A 103 4.32 12.94 7.81
N ARG A 104 5.23 13.93 7.79
CA ARG A 104 4.94 15.25 7.21
C ARG A 104 4.68 15.15 5.71
N ALA A 105 5.49 14.41 4.98
CA ALA A 105 5.29 14.26 3.54
C ALA A 105 3.98 13.51 3.21
N ALA A 106 3.62 12.49 4.00
CA ALA A 106 2.34 11.81 3.89
C ALA A 106 1.16 12.75 4.22
N LEU A 107 1.29 13.56 5.28
CA LEU A 107 0.29 14.54 5.70
C LEU A 107 0.02 15.58 4.60
N ASP A 108 1.06 16.13 3.99
CA ASP A 108 0.92 17.11 2.91
C ASP A 108 0.14 16.52 1.72
N PHE A 109 0.47 15.29 1.32
CA PHE A 109 -0.28 14.59 0.27
C PHE A 109 -1.75 14.40 0.66
N TYR A 110 -2.02 13.87 1.86
CA TYR A 110 -3.39 13.54 2.27
C TYR A 110 -4.27 14.76 2.54
N ARG A 111 -3.68 15.91 2.88
CA ARG A 111 -4.41 17.19 2.94
C ARG A 111 -4.90 17.61 1.56
N VAL A 112 -4.01 17.57 0.55
CA VAL A 112 -4.38 17.88 -0.84
C VAL A 112 -5.42 16.90 -1.38
N ALA A 113 -5.29 15.61 -1.04
CA ALA A 113 -6.23 14.57 -1.47
C ALA A 113 -7.57 14.58 -0.72
N GLY A 114 -7.74 15.41 0.32
CA GLY A 114 -8.96 15.44 1.15
C GLY A 114 -9.18 14.18 2.00
N ALA A 115 -8.14 13.37 2.24
CA ALA A 115 -8.24 12.08 2.90
C ALA A 115 -8.22 12.21 4.43
N SER A 116 -9.32 12.72 5.00
CA SER A 116 -9.41 13.15 6.40
C SER A 116 -9.00 12.09 7.43
N ARG A 117 -9.22 10.80 7.17
CA ARG A 117 -8.77 9.70 8.02
C ARG A 117 -7.25 9.70 8.18
N PHE A 118 -6.52 9.74 7.07
CA PHE A 118 -5.06 9.68 7.07
C PHE A 118 -4.41 10.97 7.54
N VAL A 119 -5.07 12.12 7.32
CA VAL A 119 -4.67 13.40 7.93
C VAL A 119 -4.65 13.29 9.46
N ARG A 120 -5.75 12.83 10.07
CA ARG A 120 -5.83 12.66 11.54
C ARG A 120 -4.79 11.68 12.06
N GLU A 121 -4.56 10.60 11.33
CA GLU A 121 -3.57 9.59 11.71
C GLU A 121 -2.13 10.15 11.71
N ALA A 122 -1.75 10.86 10.65
CA ALA A 122 -0.43 11.48 10.55
C ALA A 122 -0.22 12.56 11.63
N GLU A 123 -1.21 13.42 11.86
CA GLU A 123 -1.17 14.46 12.90
C GLU A 123 -1.04 13.85 14.31
N ALA A 124 -1.78 12.78 14.61
CA ALA A 124 -1.68 12.09 15.89
C ALA A 124 -0.29 11.49 16.13
N ARG A 125 0.30 10.86 15.11
CA ARG A 125 1.65 10.28 15.18
C ARG A 125 2.73 11.37 15.32
N LEU A 126 2.64 12.48 14.58
CA LEU A 126 3.54 13.63 14.71
C LEU A 126 3.47 14.26 16.11
N ALA A 127 2.27 14.43 16.65
CA ALA A 127 2.10 14.94 18.02
C ALA A 127 2.71 13.99 19.08
N ALA A 128 2.67 12.67 18.84
CA ALA A 128 3.32 11.70 19.72
C ALA A 128 4.85 11.82 19.68
N ILE A 129 5.45 11.98 18.49
CA ILE A 129 6.89 12.21 18.34
C ILE A 129 7.32 13.49 19.08
N ALA A 130 6.60 14.60 18.87
CA ALA A 130 6.92 15.88 19.50
C ALA A 130 6.93 15.80 21.04
N ARG A 131 6.03 15.01 21.63
CA ARG A 131 5.98 14.77 23.09
C ARG A 131 7.14 13.92 23.61
N GLN A 132 7.73 13.06 22.78
CA GLN A 132 8.86 12.21 23.17
C GLN A 132 10.20 12.97 23.13
N THR A 133 10.27 14.03 22.34
CA THR A 133 11.48 14.86 22.16
C THR A 133 11.51 16.12 23.03
N ALA A 134 10.49 16.35 23.86
CA ALA A 134 10.36 17.49 24.76
C ALA A 134 10.70 17.11 26.20
#